data_AF-A0A3D5VE42-F1
#
_entry.id   AF-A0A3D5VE42-F1
#
_cell.length_a   1.000
_cell.length_b   1.000
_cell.length_c   1.000
_cell.angle_alpha   90.00
_cell.angle_beta   90.00
_cell.angle_gamma   90.00
#
_symmetry.space_group_name_H-M   'P 1'
#
loop_
_entity.id
_entity.type
_entity.pdbx_description
1 polymer ?
#
loop_
_entity_poly.entity_id
_entity_poly.type
_entity_poly.pdbx_seq_one_letter_code
_entity_poly.pdbx_strand_id
1 'polypeptide(L)' 'MVSKYRPGMPIIAVTPSPAVLRKLLLTWGVAPILGRETDDTDEMIYEAITSALGKQLISNGDLVVI' A
#
# COMPACT_ATOMS: atom_id res chain seq x y z
N MET A 1 7.53 -9.26 -1.79
CA MET A 1 7.37 -10.58 -1.13
C MET A 1 7.12 -10.43 0.38
N VAL A 2 6.09 -9.69 0.80
CA VAL A 2 5.80 -9.46 2.23
C VAL A 2 4.71 -10.41 2.75
N SER A 3 3.61 -10.55 1.99
CA SER A 3 2.46 -11.39 2.35
C SER A 3 2.78 -12.86 2.61
N LYS A 4 3.84 -13.40 1.98
CA LYS A 4 4.30 -14.78 2.19
C LYS A 4 4.61 -15.07 3.66
N TYR A 5 5.14 -14.10 4.39
CA TYR A 5 5.54 -14.24 5.79
C TYR A 5 4.38 -14.10 6.79
N ARG A 6 3.16 -13.85 6.30
CA ARG A 6 1.94 -13.76 7.11
C ARG A 6 2.11 -12.87 8.36
N PRO A 7 2.58 -11.62 8.20
CA PRO A 7 2.78 -10.74 9.34
C PRO A 7 1.45 -10.45 10.04
N GLY A 8 1.48 -10.20 11.35
CA GLY A 8 0.30 -9.85 12.14
C GLY A 8 -0.22 -8.43 11.90
N MET A 9 0.53 -7.61 11.16
CA MET A 9 0.15 -6.25 10.77
C MET A 9 -0.44 -6.23 9.34
N PRO A 10 -1.34 -5.29 9.03
CA PRO A 10 -1.89 -5.15 7.68
C PRO A 10 -0.81 -4.76 6.68
N ILE A 11 -0.89 -5.30 5.46
CA ILE A 11 0.01 -4.91 4.36
C ILE A 11 -0.77 -3.98 3.44
N ILE A 12 -0.30 -2.76 3.25
CA ILE A 12 -0.90 -1.80 2.34
C ILE A 12 -0.09 -1.79 1.05
N ALA A 13 -0.74 -2.01 -0.09
CA ALA A 13 -0.06 -2.08 -1.39
C ALA A 13 -0.62 -1.01 -2.34
N VAL A 14 0.19 -0.01 -2.66
CA VAL A 14 -0.19 1.07 -3.58
C VAL A 14 0.32 0.74 -4.98
N THR A 15 -0.55 0.81 -5.97
CA THR A 15 -0.19 0.51 -7.37
C THR A 15 -0.94 1.42 -8.34
N PRO A 16 -0.31 1.90 -9.42
CA PRO A 16 -0.99 2.66 -10.46
C PRO A 16 -1.81 1.78 -11.40
N SER A 17 -1.58 0.46 -11.41
CA SER A 17 -2.22 -0.44 -12.36
C SER A 17 -3.52 -1.05 -11.79
N PRO A 18 -4.69 -0.79 -12.42
CA PRO A 18 -5.93 -1.43 -12.01
C PRO A 18 -5.91 -2.96 -12.17
N ALA A 19 -5.10 -3.49 -13.09
CA ALA A 19 -4.96 -4.93 -13.28
C ALA A 19 -4.19 -5.57 -12.11
N VAL A 20 -3.10 -4.93 -11.65
CA VAL A 20 -2.33 -5.38 -10.48
C VAL A 20 -3.16 -5.26 -9.21
N LEU A 21 -3.90 -4.17 -9.04
CA LEU A 21 -4.79 -3.97 -7.90
C LEU A 21 -5.76 -5.15 -7.71
N ARG A 22 -6.42 -5.58 -8.79
CA ARG A 22 -7.35 -6.71 -8.76
C ARG A 22 -6.68 -8.03 -8.39
N LYS A 23 -5.43 -8.24 -8.82
CA LYS A 23 -4.64 -9.43 -8.42
C LYS A 23 -4.28 -9.39 -6.93
N LEU A 24 -3.96 -8.21 -6.40
CA LEU A 24 -3.60 -8.03 -4.99
C LEU A 24 -4.77 -8.31 -4.04
N LEU A 25 -6.01 -8.12 -4.47
CA LEU A 25 -7.20 -8.49 -3.69
C LEU A 25 -7.27 -9.99 -3.33
N LEU A 26 -6.61 -10.85 -4.12
CA LEU A 26 -6.52 -12.29 -3.85
C LEU A 26 -5.32 -12.64 -2.96
N THR A 27 -4.51 -11.66 -2.56
CA THR A 27 -3.30 -11.87 -1.77
C THR A 27 -3.60 -11.70 -0.28
N TRP A 28 -3.23 -12.71 0.50
CA TRP A 28 -3.47 -12.73 1.94
C TRP A 28 -2.89 -11.50 2.65
N GLY A 29 -3.70 -10.86 3.50
CA GLY A 29 -3.30 -9.75 4.37
C GLY A 29 -3.01 -8.43 3.66
N VAL A 30 -3.29 -8.34 2.35
CA VAL A 30 -3.02 -7.15 1.54
C VAL A 30 -4.28 -6.30 1.36
N ALA A 31 -4.20 -5.02 1.68
CA ALA A 31 -5.17 -3.98 1.36
C ALA A 31 -4.62 -3.14 0.20
N PRO A 32 -5.04 -3.39 -1.05
CA PRO A 32 -4.53 -2.66 -2.19
C PRO A 32 -5.22 -1.31 -2.37
N ILE A 33 -4.47 -0.31 -2.82
CA ILE A 33 -4.96 1.04 -3.14
C ILE A 33 -4.51 1.40 -4.55
N LEU A 34 -5.40 2.02 -5.32
CA LEU A 34 -5.05 2.58 -6.62
C LEU A 34 -4.38 3.93 -6.38
N GLY A 35 -3.07 4.01 -6.65
CA GLY A 35 -2.30 5.25 -6.59
C GLY A 35 -2.12 5.86 -7.97
N ARG A 36 -1.47 7.02 -8.03
CA ARG A 36 -0.96 7.59 -9.29
C ARG A 36 0.41 7.00 -9.64
N GLU A 37 0.74 7.07 -10.92
CA GLU A 37 2.10 6.74 -11.38
C GLU A 37 3.04 7.89 -10.98
N THR A 38 4.24 7.53 -10.51
CA THR A 38 5.25 8.46 -9.99
C THR A 38 6.61 8.04 -10.53
N ASP A 39 7.43 9.00 -10.93
CA ASP A 39 8.74 8.72 -11.54
C ASP A 39 9.85 8.55 -10.50
N ASP A 40 9.70 9.18 -9.33
CA ASP A 40 10.69 9.18 -8.26
C ASP A 40 10.28 8.31 -7.06
N THR A 41 11.28 7.75 -6.38
CA THR A 41 11.05 6.89 -5.20
C THR A 41 10.48 7.70 -4.03
N ASP A 42 10.97 8.92 -3.80
CA ASP A 42 10.45 9.78 -2.73
C ASP A 42 9.00 10.18 -2.98
N GLU A 43 8.63 10.45 -4.24
CA GLU A 43 7.24 10.75 -4.59
C GLU A 43 6.35 9.52 -4.43
N MET A 44 6.83 8.33 -4.81
CA MET A 44 6.13 7.06 -4.58
C MET A 44 5.82 6.84 -3.10
N ILE A 45 6.79 7.10 -2.22
CA ILE A 45 6.63 6.98 -0.77
C ILE A 45 5.59 7.96 -0.25
N TYR A 46 5.71 9.23 -0.65
CA TYR A 46 4.77 10.27 -0.24
C TYR A 46 3.34 9.98 -0.68
N GLU A 47 3.18 9.52 -1.93
CA GLU A 47 1.91 9.10 -2.48
C GLU A 47 1.33 7.92 -1.72
N ALA A 48 2.15 6.92 -1.39
CA ALA A 48 1.70 5.74 -0.67
C ALA A 48 1.16 6.08 0.73
N ILE A 49 1.87 6.94 1.47
CA ILE A 49 1.46 7.43 2.79
C ILE A 49 0.16 8.25 2.68
N THR A 50 0.11 9.19 1.73
CA THR A 50 -1.06 10.07 1.55
C THR A 50 -2.31 9.28 1.15
N SER A 51 -2.16 8.33 0.23
CA SER A 51 -3.22 7.40 -0.17
C SER A 51 -3.71 6.53 0.99
N ALA A 52 -2.81 6.03 1.83
CA ALA A 52 -3.15 5.22 2.99
C ALA A 52 -3.87 6.03 4.09
N LEU A 53 -3.42 7.26 4.37
CA LEU A 53 -4.09 8.21 5.27
C LEU A 53 -5.49 8.57 4.76
N GLY A 54 -5.63 8.87 3.47
CA GLY A 54 -6.91 9.23 2.86
C GLY A 54 -7.94 8.09 2.89
N LYS A 55 -7.47 6.83 2.94
CA LYS A 55 -8.31 5.62 3.10
C LYS A 55 -8.50 5.20 4.56
N GLN A 56 -7.98 5.97 5.53
CA GLN A 56 -8.06 5.67 6.97
C GLN A 56 -7.45 4.30 7.34
N LEU A 57 -6.46 3.85 6.57
CA LEU A 57 -5.75 2.60 6.85
C LEU A 57 -4.58 2.80 7.81
N ILE A 58 -4.11 4.04 7.93
CA ILE A 58 -3.11 4.50 8.90
C ILE A 58 -3.56 5.83 9.50
N SER A 59 -3.03 6.16 10.67
CA SER A 59 -3.27 7.39 11.41
C SER A 59 -1.96 8.13 11.71
N ASN A 60 -2.07 9.43 11.99
CA ASN A 60 -0.91 10.20 12.46
C ASN A 60 -0.39 9.62 13.78
N GLY A 61 0.89 9.25 13.80
CA GLY A 61 1.54 8.60 14.94
C GLY A 61 1.76 7.09 14.78
N ASP A 62 1.20 6.47 13.75
CA ASP A 62 1.44 5.05 13.45
C ASP A 62 2.87 4.82 12.94
N LEU A 63 3.46 3.68 13.35
CA LEU A 63 4.74 3.22 12.84
C LEU A 63 4.53 2.47 11.52
N VAL A 64 5.15 2.97 10.45
CA VAL A 64 5.06 2.38 9.10
C VAL A 64 6.43 1.92 8.64
N VAL A 65 6.49 0.79 7.94
CA VAL A 65 7.70 0.24 7.30
C VAL A 65 7.48 0.20 5.79
N ILE A 66 8.46 0.68 5.02
CA ILE A 66 8.40 0.83 3.56
C ILE A 66 9.47 -0.03 2.91
#